data_AF-A0A938LV98-F1
#
_entry.id   AF-A0A938LV98-F1
#
_cell.length_a   1.000
_cell.length_b   1.000
_cell.length_c   1.000
_cell.angle_alpha   90.00
_cell.angle_beta   90.00
_cell.angle_gamma   90.00
#
_symmetry.space_group_name_H-M   'P 1'
#
loop_
_entity.id
_entity.type
_entity.pdbx_description
1 polymer ?
#
loop_
_entity_poly.entity_id
_entity_poly.type
_entity_poly.pdbx_seq_one_letter_code
_entity_poly.pdbx_strand_id
1 'polypeptide(L)'
;MPSPYSRSIALRQKLAPRPSAWETEVSGIHGPRTSRFHASRQGRADRVASPGPPALTMVVSRARAPSIHAGQTPATQTIVKGRAFGDATPRDKAEMGRTMRPRTQFNRCEYGVMAMKSNGTRRVCQVHLLLLLFATIGWPRASAAAVSESEPAAALVRYLIVVTGGELLAGDYADGHTVFLTRTLRPLGLECVGSLIVDDRHAEIQEALRFAAGRASLILITGGLGPTDNDITREALRDFTGIALQEHPDVLAAMARRFSTPIDQLRANLRRQSQTPVQGTYLKNSAGTAVGLVFETPQRVIVALPGPPRELQPMVQEELIPYLSRRFGTRPPGAAITLRFVGLGQSQIDQTLKEHVPLPPEVITSSQFEGNRVDFTFTLPRDTPADRAQLQELKTKVLRHLGDNTYAEDGTTSLEDCVVKLLAARGETLALAEIGSGGALAAALTGAREAQGALAGAHVAPTPERMRHLLSLPEQPPNGDTASIPLTQQFARAAAEEAASQWAVAIGEIRPASGGSSLEVAWRRPDGRVESRSVRAQVSDASGRARLITEVLDQLRRRLRQGAPDAS
;
A
#
# COMPACT_ATOMS: atom_id res chain seq x y z
N MET A 1 59.11 15.95 -44.16
CA MET A 1 59.38 17.37 -44.50
C MET A 1 58.09 18.17 -44.30
N PRO A 2 58.19 19.40 -43.78
CA PRO A 2 57.71 19.64 -42.41
C PRO A 2 57.04 21.01 -42.14
N SER A 3 56.40 21.16 -40.96
CA SER A 3 56.34 22.38 -40.10
C SER A 3 55.64 23.64 -40.68
N PRO A 4 55.40 24.77 -39.96
CA PRO A 4 55.61 25.16 -38.54
C PRO A 4 54.33 25.76 -37.87
N TYR A 5 54.17 25.86 -36.55
CA TYR A 5 54.89 26.72 -35.59
C TYR A 5 54.70 26.14 -34.16
N SER A 6 55.74 25.66 -33.47
CA SER A 6 56.66 26.41 -32.56
C SER A 6 55.94 27.01 -31.33
N ARG A 7 56.11 26.44 -30.12
CA ARG A 7 57.06 26.89 -29.06
C ARG A 7 56.67 28.26 -28.44
N SER A 8 56.66 28.51 -27.14
CA SER A 8 57.20 27.82 -25.96
C SER A 8 57.07 28.74 -24.73
N ILE A 9 57.25 28.15 -23.54
CA ILE A 9 57.81 28.73 -22.30
C ILE A 9 56.87 29.44 -21.31
N ALA A 10 56.98 28.93 -20.10
CA ALA A 10 56.43 29.37 -18.82
C ALA A 10 57.10 30.64 -18.29
N LEU A 11 56.39 31.40 -17.46
CA LEU A 11 56.99 32.01 -16.27
C LEU A 11 55.95 32.29 -15.17
N ARG A 12 56.30 31.86 -13.97
CA ARG A 12 55.67 32.16 -12.69
C ARG A 12 55.79 33.64 -12.35
N GLN A 13 54.77 34.22 -11.72
CA GLN A 13 54.87 35.17 -10.60
C GLN A 13 53.46 35.34 -10.00
N LYS A 14 53.16 34.73 -8.84
CA LYS A 14 53.09 35.40 -7.52
C LYS A 14 52.43 36.78 -7.60
N LEU A 15 51.23 36.92 -7.03
CA LEU A 15 50.81 38.03 -6.15
C LEU A 15 49.35 37.81 -5.68
N ALA A 16 49.22 37.43 -4.41
CA ALA A 16 48.19 37.90 -3.49
C ALA A 16 48.93 38.79 -2.46
N PRO A 17 48.31 39.71 -1.70
CA PRO A 17 46.91 39.67 -1.25
C PRO A 17 46.20 41.04 -1.10
N ARG A 18 44.98 40.98 -0.51
CA ARG A 18 44.36 41.94 0.42
C ARG A 18 43.30 42.95 -0.10
N PRO A 19 42.41 43.44 0.80
CA PRO A 19 40.95 43.48 0.62
C PRO A 19 40.39 44.91 0.66
N SER A 20 39.07 45.07 0.51
CA SER A 20 38.37 46.32 0.83
C SER A 20 37.14 46.05 1.72
N ALA A 21 37.23 46.60 2.92
CA ALA A 21 36.20 46.70 3.95
C ALA A 21 35.25 47.86 3.69
N TRP A 22 34.05 47.82 4.28
CA TRP A 22 33.42 48.96 4.99
C TRP A 22 32.61 48.42 6.19
N GLU A 23 33.05 48.80 7.39
CA GLU A 23 32.32 48.80 8.68
C GLU A 23 31.66 50.17 8.89
N THR A 24 30.52 50.20 9.61
CA THR A 24 30.12 51.06 10.75
C THR A 24 28.59 50.94 10.94
N GLU A 25 27.95 51.01 12.11
CA GLU A 25 28.30 51.52 13.44
C GLU A 25 27.31 50.98 14.49
N VAL A 26 27.79 50.71 15.70
CA VAL A 26 26.99 50.62 16.93
C VAL A 26 27.17 51.96 17.66
N SER A 27 26.08 52.54 18.17
CA SER A 27 26.18 53.55 19.22
C SER A 27 25.04 53.37 20.22
N GLY A 28 25.38 52.93 21.44
CA GLY A 28 24.60 53.22 22.63
C GLY A 28 25.16 54.47 23.31
N ILE A 29 24.39 55.12 24.20
CA ILE A 29 24.88 55.90 25.35
C ILE A 29 23.69 56.40 26.22
N HIS A 30 23.78 56.04 27.51
CA HIS A 30 23.40 56.79 28.73
C HIS A 30 21.96 56.81 29.27
N GLY A 31 21.79 56.08 30.39
CA GLY A 31 21.81 56.75 31.71
C GLY A 31 20.49 56.87 32.48
N PRO A 32 20.54 56.97 33.82
CA PRO A 32 19.68 56.18 34.71
C PRO A 32 18.66 57.01 35.51
N ARG A 33 17.59 56.39 36.02
CA ARG A 33 16.87 56.89 37.19
C ARG A 33 16.45 55.79 38.17
N THR A 34 16.97 55.99 39.37
CA THR A 34 16.52 55.55 40.69
C THR A 34 15.00 55.75 40.85
N SER A 35 14.28 54.92 41.62
CA SER A 35 14.13 55.17 43.06
C SER A 35 13.56 53.97 43.84
N ARG A 36 13.98 53.96 45.10
CA ARG A 36 13.61 53.13 46.26
C ARG A 36 12.09 53.06 46.48
N PHE A 37 11.62 51.98 47.11
CA PHE A 37 11.04 52.05 48.46
C PHE A 37 10.99 50.68 49.16
N HIS A 38 11.05 50.78 50.48
CA HIS A 38 11.44 49.79 51.49
C HIS A 38 10.24 48.99 52.05
N ALA A 39 10.57 47.80 52.55
CA ALA A 39 10.20 47.26 53.87
C ALA A 39 8.81 46.61 54.12
N SER A 40 8.90 45.32 54.43
CA SER A 40 8.59 44.69 55.73
C SER A 40 7.30 43.87 55.91
N ARG A 41 7.58 42.65 56.42
CA ARG A 41 6.93 41.87 57.49
C ARG A 41 5.52 41.27 57.31
N GLN A 42 5.53 39.96 57.58
CA GLN A 42 4.59 39.17 58.40
C GLN A 42 3.19 38.86 57.84
N GLY A 43 3.05 37.60 57.39
CA GLY A 43 2.18 36.62 58.04
C GLY A 43 0.69 36.66 57.71
N ARG A 44 0.21 35.64 56.99
CA ARG A 44 -0.81 34.70 57.48
C ARG A 44 -1.05 33.59 56.47
N ALA A 45 -1.23 32.39 57.01
CA ALA A 45 -1.77 31.24 56.31
C ALA A 45 -3.21 31.54 55.88
N ASP A 46 -3.59 31.08 54.68
CA ASP A 46 -4.93 30.55 54.45
C ASP A 46 -4.90 29.54 53.29
N ARG A 47 -5.57 28.41 53.56
CA ARG A 47 -5.76 27.27 52.66
C ARG A 47 -6.69 27.69 51.52
N VAL A 48 -6.31 27.41 50.28
CA VAL A 48 -7.26 27.28 49.16
C VAL A 48 -6.92 26.02 48.38
N ALA A 49 -7.94 25.17 48.22
CA ALA A 49 -7.90 23.90 47.52
C ALA A 49 -7.52 24.05 46.04
N SER A 50 -6.66 23.16 45.54
CA SER A 50 -6.34 23.05 44.12
C SER A 50 -7.46 22.35 43.35
N PRO A 51 -7.91 22.86 42.19
CA PRO A 51 -8.82 22.13 41.32
C PRO A 51 -8.05 21.06 40.52
N GLY A 52 -8.67 19.88 40.37
CA GLY A 52 -8.15 18.77 39.56
C GLY A 52 -8.11 19.08 38.06
N PRO A 53 -7.50 18.19 37.24
CA PRO A 53 -7.26 18.44 35.82
C PRO A 53 -8.57 18.42 35.01
N PRO A 54 -8.66 19.17 33.90
CA PRO A 54 -9.89 19.30 33.14
C PRO A 54 -10.23 18.01 32.39
N ALA A 55 -11.49 17.59 32.49
CA ALA A 55 -12.08 16.55 31.67
C ALA A 55 -12.28 17.05 30.24
N LEU A 56 -11.77 16.30 29.26
CA LEU A 56 -12.04 16.51 27.84
C LEU A 56 -13.50 16.13 27.53
N THR A 57 -14.35 17.13 27.36
CA THR A 57 -15.71 16.96 26.86
C THR A 57 -15.66 16.72 25.35
N MET A 58 -15.97 15.48 24.95
CA MET A 58 -16.05 15.07 23.55
C MET A 58 -17.36 15.62 22.94
N VAL A 59 -17.26 16.58 22.02
CA VAL A 59 -18.41 17.09 21.25
C VAL A 59 -18.78 16.07 20.16
N VAL A 60 -19.83 15.30 20.40
CA VAL A 60 -20.42 14.42 19.38
C VAL A 60 -21.35 15.26 18.50
N SER A 61 -20.89 15.62 17.29
CA SER A 61 -21.76 16.14 16.24
C SER A 61 -22.65 15.01 15.72
N ARG A 62 -23.91 14.98 16.17
CA ARG A 62 -24.97 14.19 15.52
C ARG A 62 -25.44 14.95 14.29
N ALA A 63 -24.97 14.58 13.11
CA ALA A 63 -25.58 14.98 11.85
C ALA A 63 -26.99 14.36 11.76
N ARG A 64 -28.04 15.19 11.83
CA ARG A 64 -29.41 14.79 11.47
C ARG A 64 -29.54 14.79 9.95
N ALA A 65 -30.11 13.72 9.41
CA ALA A 65 -30.50 13.61 8.01
C ALA A 65 -31.54 14.68 7.63
N PRO A 66 -31.48 15.30 6.44
CA PRO A 66 -32.54 16.19 6.00
C PRO A 66 -33.70 15.40 5.38
N SER A 67 -34.87 15.59 5.98
CA SER A 67 -36.18 15.25 5.44
C SER A 67 -36.49 16.11 4.22
N ILE A 68 -36.87 15.46 3.12
CA ILE A 68 -37.43 16.07 1.90
C ILE A 68 -38.85 16.53 2.22
N HIS A 69 -39.20 17.79 1.98
CA HIS A 69 -40.54 18.22 1.53
C HIS A 69 -40.47 19.59 0.84
N ALA A 70 -41.38 19.74 -0.13
CA ALA A 70 -41.41 20.71 -1.20
C ALA A 70 -41.88 22.13 -0.78
N GLY A 71 -41.52 23.14 -1.59
CA GLY A 71 -42.34 24.36 -1.74
C GLY A 71 -41.60 25.69 -1.76
N GLN A 72 -41.64 26.33 -2.93
CA GLN A 72 -41.75 27.78 -3.16
C GLN A 72 -40.51 28.70 -3.00
N THR A 73 -40.02 29.18 -4.15
CA THR A 73 -39.40 30.49 -4.43
C THR A 73 -40.31 31.67 -3.99
N PRO A 74 -39.78 32.88 -3.64
CA PRO A 74 -39.02 33.70 -4.59
C PRO A 74 -37.85 34.58 -4.07
N ALA A 75 -36.97 34.87 -5.03
CA ALA A 75 -36.18 36.08 -5.30
C ALA A 75 -35.74 37.01 -4.15
N THR A 76 -34.42 37.24 -4.05
CA THR A 76 -33.86 38.60 -3.95
C THR A 76 -32.45 38.66 -4.54
N GLN A 77 -32.23 39.68 -5.37
CA GLN A 77 -30.97 40.05 -5.99
C GLN A 77 -29.95 40.59 -4.97
N THR A 78 -28.67 40.33 -5.19
CA THR A 78 -27.61 41.31 -4.88
C THR A 78 -26.48 41.17 -5.91
N ILE A 79 -26.20 42.27 -6.60
CA ILE A 79 -25.13 42.45 -7.58
C ILE A 79 -23.95 43.16 -6.87
N VAL A 80 -22.75 43.05 -7.48
CA VAL A 80 -21.57 43.95 -7.42
C VAL A 80 -20.49 43.44 -6.44
N LYS A 81 -19.19 43.23 -6.75
CA LYS A 81 -18.29 43.71 -7.82
C LYS A 81 -17.09 42.76 -7.96
N GLY A 82 -16.61 42.55 -9.18
CA GLY A 82 -15.29 41.99 -9.44
C GLY A 82 -14.17 43.03 -9.30
N ARG A 83 -12.95 42.53 -9.08
CA ARG A 83 -11.70 43.15 -9.55
C ARG A 83 -10.72 42.05 -9.93
N ALA A 84 -10.23 42.15 -11.15
CA ALA A 84 -9.19 41.32 -11.76
C ALA A 84 -7.80 41.90 -11.51
N PHE A 85 -6.82 41.01 -11.41
CA PHE A 85 -5.37 41.14 -11.67
C PHE A 85 -4.87 39.69 -11.71
N GLY A 86 -4.06 39.17 -12.63
CA GLY A 86 -3.29 39.69 -13.75
C GLY A 86 -2.33 38.56 -14.14
N ASP A 87 -2.09 38.40 -15.43
CA ASP A 87 -1.34 37.30 -16.08
C ASP A 87 0.06 37.01 -15.52
N ALA A 88 0.44 35.73 -15.55
CA ALA A 88 1.84 35.31 -15.64
C ALA A 88 1.95 34.02 -16.50
N THR A 89 2.59 34.15 -17.65
CA THR A 89 3.06 33.07 -18.52
C THR A 89 4.34 32.44 -17.98
N PRO A 90 4.65 31.17 -18.29
CA PRO A 90 6.03 30.69 -18.28
C PRO A 90 6.53 30.39 -19.70
N ARG A 91 7.69 30.98 -19.99
CA ARG A 91 8.58 30.67 -21.12
C ARG A 91 9.32 29.35 -20.91
N ASP A 92 9.54 28.72 -22.05
CA ASP A 92 10.42 27.61 -22.40
C ASP A 92 11.73 27.45 -21.62
N LYS A 93 12.05 26.18 -21.31
CA LYS A 93 13.42 25.63 -21.45
C LYS A 93 13.34 24.19 -21.96
N ALA A 94 13.77 24.00 -23.21
CA ALA A 94 14.30 22.75 -23.72
C ALA A 94 15.82 22.78 -23.57
N GLU A 95 16.46 21.67 -23.15
CA GLU A 95 17.53 21.03 -23.95
C GLU A 95 18.13 19.77 -23.30
N MET A 96 18.46 18.86 -24.23
CA MET A 96 19.51 17.85 -24.24
C MET A 96 19.39 16.57 -23.40
N GLY A 97 19.12 15.47 -24.12
CA GLY A 97 19.45 14.12 -23.71
C GLY A 97 20.93 13.77 -23.89
N ARG A 98 21.37 12.73 -23.19
CA ARG A 98 22.42 11.81 -23.63
C ARG A 98 22.08 10.39 -23.20
N THR A 99 22.09 9.53 -24.20
CA THR A 99 21.92 8.08 -24.17
C THR A 99 23.15 7.41 -23.54
N MET A 100 22.93 6.51 -22.57
CA MET A 100 23.90 5.49 -22.18
C MET A 100 23.31 4.11 -22.42
N ARG A 101 24.00 3.33 -23.26
CA ARG A 101 23.77 1.89 -23.46
C ARG A 101 24.28 1.13 -22.23
N PRO A 102 23.57 0.13 -21.69
CA PRO A 102 24.19 -0.87 -20.84
C PRO A 102 24.77 -2.00 -21.69
N ARG A 103 26.07 -2.26 -21.51
CA ARG A 103 26.74 -3.49 -21.93
C ARG A 103 26.21 -4.65 -21.07
N THR A 104 25.60 -5.63 -21.71
CA THR A 104 25.32 -6.95 -21.16
C THR A 104 26.61 -7.75 -21.09
N GLN A 105 27.12 -8.01 -19.89
CA GLN A 105 28.11 -9.06 -19.63
C GLN A 105 27.37 -10.26 -19.01
N PHE A 106 27.27 -11.32 -19.80
CA PHE A 106 26.87 -12.66 -19.37
C PHE A 106 27.98 -13.23 -18.48
N ASN A 107 27.67 -13.56 -17.23
CA ASN A 107 28.44 -14.53 -16.46
C ASN A 107 27.57 -15.77 -16.21
N ARG A 108 28.00 -16.88 -16.81
CA ARG A 108 27.56 -18.25 -16.53
C ARG A 108 27.97 -18.60 -15.09
N CYS A 109 27.02 -19.06 -14.29
CA CYS A 109 27.31 -19.90 -13.12
C CYS A 109 26.82 -21.31 -13.42
N GLU A 110 27.78 -22.22 -13.58
CA GLU A 110 27.57 -23.67 -13.66
C GLU A 110 27.21 -24.17 -12.25
N TYR A 111 26.03 -24.79 -12.12
CA TYR A 111 25.69 -25.58 -10.94
C TYR A 111 26.03 -27.04 -11.22
N GLY A 112 27.10 -27.51 -10.57
CA GLY A 112 27.50 -28.91 -10.56
C GLY A 112 26.50 -29.76 -9.76
N VAL A 113 25.96 -30.78 -10.43
CA VAL A 113 25.13 -31.83 -9.83
C VAL A 113 26.04 -32.89 -9.21
N MET A 114 26.06 -32.99 -7.88
CA MET A 114 26.64 -34.16 -7.19
C MET A 114 25.54 -35.20 -6.95
N ALA A 115 25.68 -36.33 -7.63
CA ALA A 115 24.89 -37.54 -7.40
C ALA A 115 25.44 -38.32 -6.20
N MET A 116 24.60 -38.61 -5.20
CA MET A 116 24.89 -39.63 -4.18
C MET A 116 24.03 -40.87 -4.43
N LYS A 117 24.71 -42.00 -4.67
CA LYS A 117 24.16 -43.36 -4.71
C LYS A 117 23.85 -43.82 -3.28
N SER A 118 22.65 -44.34 -3.03
CA SER A 118 22.35 -45.16 -1.85
C SER A 118 22.10 -46.61 -2.27
N ASN A 119 22.68 -47.54 -1.53
CA ASN A 119 22.58 -48.99 -1.73
C ASN A 119 22.44 -49.66 -0.35
N GLY A 120 21.41 -50.51 -0.19
CA GLY A 120 21.28 -51.57 0.84
C GLY A 120 21.14 -51.11 2.31
N THR A 121 20.47 -51.80 3.23
CA THR A 121 20.05 -53.21 3.29
C THR A 121 19.06 -53.37 4.45
N ARG A 122 18.17 -54.37 4.35
CA ARG A 122 17.19 -54.83 5.36
C ARG A 122 17.82 -55.18 6.71
N ARG A 123 17.04 -55.07 7.81
CA ARG A 123 16.96 -56.10 8.87
C ARG A 123 15.70 -55.96 9.73
N VAL A 124 15.01 -57.09 9.84
CA VAL A 124 13.89 -57.42 10.73
C VAL A 124 14.47 -57.77 12.10
N CYS A 125 13.78 -57.40 13.20
CA CYS A 125 13.80 -58.20 14.44
C CYS A 125 12.54 -57.95 15.26
N GLN A 126 11.87 -59.07 15.53
CA GLN A 126 10.65 -59.27 16.29
C GLN A 126 11.09 -59.81 17.67
N VAL A 127 10.58 -59.28 18.79
CA VAL A 127 10.63 -60.00 20.08
C VAL A 127 9.31 -59.79 20.84
N HIS A 128 8.76 -60.93 21.24
CA HIS A 128 7.52 -61.24 21.96
C HIS A 128 7.54 -60.77 23.43
N LEU A 129 6.42 -60.24 23.96
CA LEU A 129 5.37 -60.92 24.77
C LEU A 129 5.71 -61.02 26.28
N LEU A 130 4.84 -60.50 27.16
CA LEU A 130 4.20 -61.30 28.22
C LEU A 130 2.99 -60.57 28.86
N LEU A 131 1.87 -61.30 28.87
CA LEU A 131 0.58 -61.03 29.52
C LEU A 131 0.63 -61.34 31.02
N LEU A 132 -0.24 -60.70 31.84
CA LEU A 132 -1.00 -61.27 32.98
C LEU A 132 -2.05 -60.22 33.44
N LEU A 133 -3.22 -60.50 34.01
CA LEU A 133 -4.28 -61.50 33.85
C LEU A 133 -5.48 -60.96 34.69
N PHE A 134 -6.70 -61.26 34.22
CA PHE A 134 -8.00 -61.34 34.93
C PHE A 134 -8.57 -60.18 35.80
N ALA A 135 -9.77 -59.72 35.46
CA ALA A 135 -11.02 -60.16 36.13
C ALA A 135 -12.29 -59.59 35.46
N THR A 136 -13.27 -60.47 35.29
CA THR A 136 -14.59 -60.26 34.67
C THR A 136 -15.65 -59.83 35.70
N ILE A 137 -16.34 -58.70 35.53
CA ILE A 137 -17.75 -58.47 35.96
C ILE A 137 -18.37 -57.41 35.01
N GLY A 138 -19.60 -57.65 34.55
CA GLY A 138 -20.28 -56.88 33.50
C GLY A 138 -21.15 -55.67 33.91
N TRP A 139 -21.46 -54.88 32.87
CA TRP A 139 -22.48 -53.82 32.65
C TRP A 139 -22.42 -52.50 33.49
N PRO A 140 -22.93 -51.33 32.98
CA PRO A 140 -23.38 -51.01 31.63
C PRO A 140 -22.80 -49.72 30.99
N ARG A 141 -23.13 -49.55 29.70
CA ARG A 141 -22.89 -48.36 28.88
C ARG A 141 -23.27 -47.07 29.62
N ALA A 142 -22.28 -46.20 29.83
CA ALA A 142 -22.45 -44.76 29.84
C ALA A 142 -21.37 -44.17 28.93
N SER A 143 -21.78 -43.75 27.74
CA SER A 143 -20.97 -42.92 26.86
C SER A 143 -20.82 -41.55 27.52
N ALA A 144 -19.81 -41.41 28.38
CA ALA A 144 -19.31 -40.11 28.76
C ALA A 144 -18.61 -39.55 27.51
N ALA A 145 -19.31 -38.66 26.82
CA ALA A 145 -18.72 -37.82 25.80
C ALA A 145 -17.51 -37.14 26.44
N ALA A 146 -16.31 -37.50 25.98
CA ALA A 146 -15.14 -36.70 26.22
C ALA A 146 -15.39 -35.37 25.50
N VAL A 147 -15.90 -34.40 26.25
CA VAL A 147 -15.87 -33.00 25.85
C VAL A 147 -14.40 -32.69 25.75
N SER A 148 -13.88 -32.74 24.52
CA SER A 148 -12.63 -32.11 24.14
C SER A 148 -12.76 -30.66 24.59
N GLU A 149 -12.18 -30.31 25.74
CA GLU A 149 -11.95 -28.93 26.12
C GLU A 149 -11.14 -28.32 24.98
N SER A 150 -11.83 -27.59 24.11
CA SER A 150 -11.20 -26.77 23.09
C SER A 150 -10.26 -25.83 23.82
N GLU A 151 -8.95 -25.95 23.58
CA GLU A 151 -7.98 -24.95 24.03
C GLU A 151 -8.57 -23.57 23.75
N PRO A 152 -8.63 -22.67 24.75
CA PRO A 152 -9.14 -21.33 24.52
C PRO A 152 -8.37 -20.73 23.36
N ALA A 153 -9.09 -20.23 22.35
CA ALA A 153 -8.49 -19.58 21.19
C ALA A 153 -7.46 -18.57 21.70
N ALA A 154 -6.17 -18.84 21.45
CA ALA A 154 -5.08 -18.02 21.98
C ALA A 154 -5.39 -16.54 21.70
N ALA A 155 -5.48 -15.74 22.77
CA ALA A 155 -5.86 -14.33 22.66
C ALA A 155 -4.94 -13.64 21.66
N LEU A 156 -5.52 -12.96 20.66
CA LEU A 156 -4.76 -12.24 19.64
C LEU A 156 -3.81 -11.23 20.31
N VAL A 157 -2.58 -11.15 19.80
CA VAL A 157 -1.60 -10.19 20.29
C VAL A 157 -2.03 -8.80 19.82
N ARG A 158 -2.46 -7.97 20.76
CA ARG A 158 -2.94 -6.62 20.48
C ARG A 158 -1.76 -5.65 20.41
N TYR A 159 -1.73 -4.81 19.40
CA TYR A 159 -0.68 -3.80 19.22
C TYR A 159 -1.22 -2.44 18.81
N LEU A 160 -0.48 -1.38 19.13
CA LEU A 160 -0.76 -0.01 18.69
C LEU A 160 0.41 0.54 17.88
N ILE A 161 0.10 1.32 16.84
CA ILE A 161 1.10 1.95 15.97
C ILE A 161 1.25 3.43 16.34
N VAL A 162 2.47 3.90 16.50
CA VAL A 162 2.80 5.33 16.58
C VAL A 162 3.67 5.67 15.37
N VAL A 163 3.26 6.64 14.57
CA VAL A 163 4.02 7.14 13.44
C VAL A 163 4.52 8.54 13.81
N THR A 164 5.82 8.78 13.68
CA THR A 164 6.40 10.12 13.86
C THR A 164 6.77 10.67 12.49
N GLY A 165 6.43 11.93 12.26
CA GLY A 165 6.75 12.62 11.01
C GLY A 165 5.86 13.85 10.83
N GLY A 166 6.45 15.04 11.00
CA GLY A 166 5.74 16.31 10.78
C GLY A 166 5.16 16.45 9.37
N GLU A 167 5.80 15.86 8.36
CA GLU A 167 5.36 15.83 6.96
C GLU A 167 4.05 15.06 6.76
N LEU A 168 3.77 14.06 7.59
CA LEU A 168 2.51 13.31 7.55
C LEU A 168 1.37 14.16 8.14
N LEU A 169 1.65 14.92 9.19
CA LEU A 169 0.68 15.86 9.78
C LEU A 169 0.42 17.06 8.88
N ALA A 170 1.42 17.49 8.10
CA ALA A 170 1.27 18.52 7.08
C ALA A 170 0.46 18.04 5.85
N GLY A 171 0.34 16.73 5.67
CA GLY A 171 -0.35 16.13 4.52
C GLY A 171 0.50 16.06 3.25
N ASP A 172 1.82 16.20 3.37
CA ASP A 172 2.75 16.08 2.24
C ASP A 172 2.78 14.64 1.69
N TYR A 173 2.62 13.68 2.60
CA TYR A 173 2.53 12.25 2.28
C TYR A 173 1.37 11.60 3.03
N ALA A 174 0.72 10.65 2.38
CA ALA A 174 -0.23 9.77 3.06
C ALA A 174 0.52 8.75 3.94
N ASP A 175 -0.06 8.40 5.09
CA ASP A 175 0.48 7.35 5.97
C ASP A 175 0.39 5.96 5.30
N GLY A 176 1.48 5.59 4.63
CA GLY A 176 1.68 4.24 4.10
C GLY A 176 2.22 3.25 5.14
N HIS A 177 2.71 3.72 6.29
CA HIS A 177 3.31 2.88 7.33
C HIS A 177 2.25 2.05 8.04
N THR A 178 1.19 2.69 8.51
CA THR A 178 0.07 2.01 9.17
C THR A 178 -0.56 0.98 8.23
N VAL A 179 -0.76 1.32 6.95
CA VAL A 179 -1.30 0.42 5.93
C VAL A 179 -0.41 -0.81 5.76
N PHE A 180 0.90 -0.61 5.62
CA PHE A 180 1.85 -1.71 5.46
C PHE A 180 1.91 -2.62 6.70
N LEU A 181 2.05 -2.05 7.89
CA LEU A 181 2.17 -2.82 9.14
C LEU A 181 0.90 -3.62 9.43
N THR A 182 -0.28 -3.03 9.26
CA THR A 182 -1.56 -3.73 9.48
C THR A 182 -1.79 -4.85 8.49
N ARG A 183 -1.52 -4.63 7.20
CA ARG A 183 -1.60 -5.69 6.17
C ARG A 183 -0.62 -6.84 6.43
N THR A 184 0.56 -6.53 6.95
CA THR A 184 1.63 -7.51 7.17
C THR A 184 1.41 -8.34 8.43
N LEU A 185 0.96 -7.72 9.53
CA LEU A 185 0.88 -8.37 10.84
C LEU A 185 -0.48 -9.05 11.09
N ARG A 186 -1.56 -8.61 10.43
CA ARG A 186 -2.89 -9.22 10.61
C ARG A 186 -2.92 -10.73 10.28
N PRO A 187 -2.33 -11.22 9.17
CA PRO A 187 -2.30 -12.65 8.86
C PRO A 187 -1.54 -13.51 9.88
N LEU A 188 -0.68 -12.90 10.70
CA LEU A 188 0.13 -13.57 11.73
C LEU A 188 -0.61 -13.72 13.08
N GLY A 189 -1.87 -13.28 13.14
CA GLY A 189 -2.69 -13.33 14.36
C GLY A 189 -2.47 -12.13 15.30
N LEU A 190 -1.99 -11.00 14.77
CA LEU A 190 -1.92 -9.75 15.53
C LEU A 190 -3.12 -8.84 15.23
N GLU A 191 -3.58 -8.13 16.24
CA GLU A 191 -4.69 -7.19 16.15
C GLU A 191 -4.21 -5.75 16.41
N CYS A 192 -4.30 -4.90 15.39
CA CYS A 192 -4.06 -3.48 15.55
C CYS A 192 -5.28 -2.85 16.26
N VAL A 193 -5.07 -2.27 17.44
CA VAL A 193 -6.15 -1.62 18.21
C VAL A 193 -6.27 -0.11 17.94
N GLY A 194 -5.33 0.44 17.19
CA GLY A 194 -5.30 1.84 16.82
C GLY A 194 -3.95 2.26 16.23
N SER A 195 -3.92 3.45 15.66
CA SER A 195 -2.70 4.14 15.27
C SER A 195 -2.77 5.61 15.67
N LEU A 196 -1.61 6.22 15.90
CA LEU A 196 -1.43 7.65 16.16
C LEU A 196 -0.35 8.17 15.22
N ILE A 197 -0.56 9.36 14.66
CA ILE A 197 0.48 10.12 13.96
C ILE A 197 0.80 11.33 14.85
N VAL A 198 2.08 11.53 15.16
CA VAL A 198 2.56 12.62 16.00
C VAL A 198 3.72 13.35 15.35
N ASP A 199 3.93 14.58 15.80
CA ASP A 199 5.06 15.40 15.38
C ASP A 199 6.37 14.88 16.01
N ASP A 200 7.51 15.24 15.42
CA ASP A 200 8.85 14.87 15.88
C ASP A 200 9.29 15.73 17.08
N ARG A 201 8.40 15.85 18.08
CA ARG A 201 8.60 16.57 19.33
C ARG A 201 8.52 15.61 20.50
N HIS A 202 9.50 15.69 21.40
CA HIS A 202 9.66 14.73 22.50
C HIS A 202 8.39 14.59 23.34
N ALA A 203 7.76 15.70 23.72
CA ALA A 203 6.52 15.69 24.50
C ALA A 203 5.36 14.95 23.80
N GLU A 204 5.23 15.11 22.47
CA GLU A 204 4.19 14.48 21.66
C GLU A 204 4.42 12.96 21.58
N ILE A 205 5.67 12.55 21.36
CA ILE A 205 6.05 11.14 21.37
C ILE A 205 5.80 10.52 22.75
N GLN A 206 6.15 11.20 23.85
CA GLN A 206 5.87 10.73 25.22
C GLN A 206 4.37 10.55 25.47
N GLU A 207 3.53 11.47 24.99
CA GLU A 207 2.08 11.37 25.14
C GLU A 207 1.50 10.22 24.32
N ALA A 208 1.92 10.06 23.07
CA ALA A 208 1.51 8.94 22.23
C ALA A 208 1.91 7.60 22.85
N LEU A 209 3.13 7.48 23.38
CA LEU A 209 3.60 6.27 24.05
C LEU A 209 2.79 5.95 25.33
N ARG A 210 2.44 6.98 26.13
CA ARG A 210 1.54 6.81 27.30
C ARG A 210 0.17 6.31 26.89
N PHE A 211 -0.43 6.90 25.85
CA PHE A 211 -1.71 6.45 25.31
C PHE A 211 -1.63 5.01 24.79
N ALA A 212 -0.59 4.71 24.00
CA ALA A 212 -0.34 3.39 23.43
C ALA A 212 -0.23 2.31 24.50
N ALA A 213 0.55 2.59 25.55
CA ALA A 213 0.78 1.67 26.67
C ALA A 213 -0.49 1.39 27.49
N GLY A 214 -1.49 2.27 27.44
CA GLY A 214 -2.80 2.03 28.06
C GLY A 214 -3.71 1.11 27.25
N ARG A 215 -3.36 0.77 26.00
CA ARG A 215 -4.23 0.05 25.05
C ARG A 215 -3.66 -1.28 24.59
N ALA A 216 -2.34 -1.42 24.55
CA ALA A 216 -1.67 -2.61 24.03
C ALA A 216 -0.34 -2.89 24.76
N SER A 217 0.03 -4.17 24.83
CA SER A 217 1.31 -4.62 25.37
C SER A 217 2.44 -4.61 24.32
N LEU A 218 2.10 -4.56 23.04
CA LEU A 218 3.03 -4.33 21.93
C LEU A 218 2.80 -2.94 21.34
N ILE A 219 3.84 -2.13 21.28
CA ILE A 219 3.81 -0.80 20.65
C ILE A 219 4.81 -0.82 19.51
N LEU A 220 4.38 -0.46 18.31
CA LEU A 220 5.24 -0.26 17.16
C LEU A 220 5.34 1.23 16.89
N ILE A 221 6.53 1.81 16.99
CA ILE A 221 6.79 3.19 16.61
C ILE A 221 7.65 3.23 15.34
N THR A 222 7.35 4.11 14.41
CA THR A 222 8.09 4.25 13.15
C THR A 222 8.38 5.71 12.85
N GLY A 223 9.61 6.00 12.42
CA GLY A 223 10.10 7.37 12.22
C GLY A 223 11.11 7.81 13.29
N GLY A 224 11.88 8.86 12.99
CA GLY A 224 12.79 9.51 13.95
C GLY A 224 13.99 8.68 14.43
N LEU A 225 14.47 7.71 13.63
CA LEU A 225 15.65 6.87 13.94
C LEU A 225 16.93 7.27 13.18
N GLY A 226 16.83 8.25 12.30
CA GLY A 226 17.93 8.75 11.50
C GLY A 226 19.05 9.42 12.31
N PRO A 227 20.02 10.04 11.62
CA PRO A 227 21.16 10.70 12.24
C PRO A 227 20.93 12.18 12.54
N THR A 228 19.77 12.76 12.22
CA THR A 228 19.52 14.20 12.34
C THR A 228 19.10 14.59 13.77
N ASP A 229 19.06 15.89 14.05
CA ASP A 229 18.62 16.39 15.36
C ASP A 229 17.11 16.22 15.58
N ASN A 230 16.33 16.11 14.49
CA ASN A 230 14.90 15.81 14.55
C ASN A 230 14.65 14.30 14.80
N ASP A 231 15.65 13.45 14.63
CA ASP A 231 15.55 12.01 14.92
C ASP A 231 15.71 11.74 16.42
N ILE A 232 14.61 11.93 17.16
CA ILE A 232 14.55 11.88 18.62
C ILE A 232 13.82 10.66 19.18
N THR A 233 13.34 9.74 18.34
CA THR A 233 12.54 8.57 18.76
C THR A 233 13.32 7.68 19.72
N ARG A 234 14.64 7.52 19.50
CA ARG A 234 15.54 6.78 20.40
C ARG A 234 15.52 7.33 21.82
N GLU A 235 15.76 8.62 21.95
CA GLU A 235 15.86 9.33 23.21
C GLU A 235 14.51 9.37 23.93
N ALA A 236 13.42 9.58 23.18
CA ALA A 236 12.08 9.50 23.73
C ALA A 236 11.76 8.11 24.29
N LEU A 237 12.14 7.03 23.59
CA LEU A 237 11.94 5.67 24.09
C LEU A 237 12.78 5.36 25.33
N ARG A 238 14.05 5.80 25.36
CA ARG A 238 14.91 5.71 26.55
C ARG A 238 14.22 6.36 27.75
N ASP A 239 13.75 7.59 27.58
CA ASP A 239 13.14 8.36 28.68
C ASP A 239 11.79 7.77 29.12
N PHE A 240 11.00 7.26 28.18
CA PHE A 240 9.71 6.63 28.46
C PHE A 240 9.85 5.29 29.21
N THR A 241 10.84 4.49 28.82
CA THR A 241 11.05 3.14 29.36
C THR A 241 11.96 3.12 30.58
N GLY A 242 12.80 4.14 30.75
CA GLY A 242 13.90 4.16 31.71
C GLY A 242 15.08 3.25 31.32
N ILE A 243 15.06 2.64 30.13
CA ILE A 243 16.10 1.72 29.65
C ILE A 243 17.21 2.52 28.97
N ALA A 244 18.42 2.43 29.50
CA ALA A 244 19.59 3.10 28.93
C ALA A 244 19.92 2.60 27.50
N LEU A 245 20.54 3.47 26.72
CA LEU A 245 21.08 3.17 25.39
C LEU A 245 22.60 3.05 25.47
N GLN A 246 23.17 2.05 24.81
CA GLN A 246 24.62 1.85 24.73
C GLN A 246 25.06 1.57 23.30
N GLU A 247 26.27 1.98 22.94
CA GLU A 247 26.85 1.68 21.62
C GLU A 247 27.02 0.16 21.47
N HIS A 248 26.47 -0.42 20.40
CA HIS A 248 26.58 -1.85 20.13
C HIS A 248 27.76 -2.15 19.19
N PRO A 249 28.77 -2.93 19.61
CA PRO A 249 30.00 -3.14 18.83
C PRO A 249 29.74 -3.65 17.41
N ASP A 250 28.83 -4.62 17.24
CA ASP A 250 28.53 -5.17 15.91
C ASP A 250 27.83 -4.17 14.98
N VAL A 251 26.95 -3.33 15.53
CA VAL A 251 26.23 -2.31 14.76
C VAL A 251 27.19 -1.21 14.34
N LEU A 252 28.06 -0.78 15.26
CA LEU A 252 29.12 0.19 15.00
C LEU A 252 30.10 -0.33 13.94
N ALA A 253 30.52 -1.59 14.03
CA ALA A 253 31.40 -2.22 13.05
C ALA A 253 30.72 -2.37 11.67
N ALA A 254 29.42 -2.70 11.64
CA ALA A 254 28.65 -2.75 10.40
C ALA A 254 28.53 -1.35 9.75
N MET A 255 28.34 -0.31 10.56
CA MET A 255 28.29 1.07 10.11
C MET A 255 29.63 1.53 9.54
N ALA A 256 30.74 1.26 10.23
CA ALA A 256 32.09 1.52 9.77
C ALA A 256 32.37 0.87 8.41
N ARG A 257 31.99 -0.42 8.25
CA ARG A 257 32.10 -1.13 6.97
C ARG A 257 31.25 -0.48 5.88
N ARG A 258 29.98 -0.14 6.17
CA ARG A 258 29.05 0.46 5.21
C ARG A 258 29.57 1.79 4.65
N PHE A 259 30.19 2.62 5.49
CA PHE A 259 30.78 3.90 5.09
C PHE A 259 32.25 3.80 4.67
N SER A 260 32.85 2.60 4.70
CA SER A 260 34.28 2.39 4.46
C SER A 260 35.16 3.35 5.29
N THR A 261 34.76 3.59 6.53
CA THR A 261 35.35 4.58 7.44
C THR A 261 35.74 3.89 8.75
N PRO A 262 36.97 4.07 9.26
CA PRO A 262 37.37 3.59 10.58
C PRO A 262 36.41 4.06 11.69
N ILE A 263 36.19 3.23 12.71
CA ILE A 263 35.22 3.50 13.80
C ILE A 263 35.51 4.84 14.50
N ASP A 264 36.79 5.14 14.75
CA ASP A 264 37.28 6.36 15.39
C ASP A 264 37.04 7.62 14.55
N GLN A 265 36.83 7.47 13.24
CA GLN A 265 36.56 8.55 12.29
C GLN A 265 35.07 8.73 11.98
N LEU A 266 34.19 7.86 12.50
CA LEU A 266 32.76 8.02 12.32
C LEU A 266 32.26 9.26 13.06
N ARG A 267 31.53 10.12 12.33
CA ARG A 267 30.87 11.31 12.89
C ARG A 267 29.91 10.90 14.02
N ALA A 268 29.85 11.70 15.09
CA ALA A 268 29.03 11.40 16.27
C ALA A 268 27.54 11.17 15.94
N ASN A 269 27.00 11.94 14.99
CA ASN A 269 25.61 11.81 14.55
C ASN A 269 25.30 10.51 13.79
N LEU A 270 26.31 9.88 13.17
CA LEU A 270 26.17 8.52 12.62
C LEU A 270 26.35 7.49 13.75
N ARG A 271 27.38 7.65 14.58
CA ARG A 271 27.67 6.73 15.69
C ARG A 271 26.49 6.53 16.63
N ARG A 272 25.71 7.58 16.93
CA ARG A 272 24.49 7.46 17.75
C ARG A 272 23.47 6.47 17.17
N GLN A 273 23.46 6.22 15.86
CA GLN A 273 22.58 5.22 15.25
C GLN A 273 23.00 3.76 15.52
N SER A 274 24.16 3.55 16.14
CA SER A 274 24.62 2.24 16.61
C SER A 274 24.26 1.95 18.07
N GLN A 275 23.55 2.88 18.73
CA GLN A 275 23.10 2.68 20.10
C GLN A 275 21.88 1.74 20.15
N THR A 276 21.92 0.76 21.04
CA THR A 276 20.85 -0.21 21.29
C THR A 276 20.45 -0.18 22.77
N PRO A 277 19.21 -0.56 23.13
CA PRO A 277 18.81 -0.63 24.52
C PRO A 277 19.61 -1.69 25.29
N VAL A 278 19.92 -1.40 26.56
CA VAL A 278 20.57 -2.36 27.47
C VAL A 278 19.64 -3.50 27.90
N GLN A 279 18.33 -3.29 27.78
CA GLN A 279 17.28 -4.28 28.03
C GLN A 279 16.38 -4.40 26.80
N GLY A 280 16.43 -5.57 26.16
CA GLY A 280 15.78 -5.85 24.89
C GLY A 280 16.81 -6.20 23.82
N THR A 281 16.57 -5.80 22.57
CA THR A 281 17.43 -6.16 21.44
C THR A 281 17.36 -5.12 20.32
N TYR A 282 17.92 -5.43 19.16
CA TYR A 282 17.85 -4.61 17.94
C TYR A 282 17.49 -5.48 16.73
N LEU A 283 16.91 -4.84 15.71
CA LEU A 283 16.56 -5.45 14.43
C LEU A 283 17.56 -4.95 13.38
N LYS A 284 18.18 -5.87 12.63
CA LYS A 284 19.17 -5.47 11.62
C LYS A 284 18.50 -4.66 10.51
N ASN A 285 19.22 -3.69 9.98
CA ASN A 285 18.79 -2.92 8.81
C ASN A 285 19.74 -3.19 7.65
N SER A 286 19.35 -4.08 6.75
CA SER A 286 20.14 -4.40 5.54
C SER A 286 20.11 -3.26 4.52
N ALA A 287 19.02 -2.49 4.48
CA ALA A 287 18.80 -1.43 3.50
C ALA A 287 19.24 -0.03 3.98
N GLY A 288 19.53 0.16 5.27
CA GLY A 288 19.84 1.47 5.87
C GLY A 288 20.84 1.45 7.03
N THR A 289 21.06 2.61 7.65
CA THR A 289 22.08 2.76 8.71
C THR A 289 21.51 2.60 10.11
N ALA A 290 20.25 2.98 10.33
CA ALA A 290 19.59 2.88 11.63
C ALA A 290 19.07 1.47 11.85
N VAL A 291 19.57 0.76 12.87
CA VAL A 291 18.93 -0.48 13.31
C VAL A 291 17.56 -0.19 13.92
N GLY A 292 16.64 -1.15 13.80
CA GLY A 292 15.42 -1.13 14.60
C GLY A 292 15.75 -1.41 16.06
N LEU A 293 14.96 -0.90 16.99
CA LEU A 293 15.23 -1.01 18.42
C LEU A 293 14.08 -1.70 19.12
N VAL A 294 14.38 -2.64 20.00
CA VAL A 294 13.38 -3.38 20.76
C VAL A 294 13.64 -3.14 22.23
N PHE A 295 12.75 -2.40 22.87
CA PHE A 295 12.75 -2.18 24.31
C PHE A 295 11.81 -3.19 24.97
N GLU A 296 12.34 -3.97 25.90
CA GLU A 296 11.54 -4.95 26.64
C GLU A 296 11.44 -4.56 28.11
N THR A 297 10.21 -4.40 28.59
CA THR A 297 9.92 -4.32 30.03
C THR A 297 9.12 -5.57 30.43
N PRO A 298 8.97 -5.86 31.73
CA PRO A 298 8.16 -6.99 32.18
C PRO A 298 6.70 -6.95 31.67
N GLN A 299 6.17 -5.76 31.39
CA GLN A 299 4.77 -5.54 31.00
C GLN A 299 4.57 -5.29 29.51
N ARG A 300 5.61 -4.86 28.77
CA ARG A 300 5.45 -4.42 27.37
C ARG A 300 6.68 -4.61 26.52
N VAL A 301 6.44 -4.67 25.21
CA VAL A 301 7.48 -4.60 24.18
C VAL A 301 7.22 -3.36 23.33
N ILE A 302 8.24 -2.54 23.13
CA ILE A 302 8.17 -1.37 22.25
C ILE A 302 9.22 -1.53 21.17
N VAL A 303 8.79 -1.52 19.91
CA VAL A 303 9.68 -1.65 18.76
C VAL A 303 9.72 -0.35 17.98
N ALA A 304 10.92 0.20 17.80
CA ALA A 304 11.18 1.32 16.91
C ALA A 304 11.66 0.83 15.54
N LEU A 305 11.01 1.32 14.48
CA LEU A 305 11.26 0.99 13.08
C LEU A 305 11.67 2.25 12.30
N PRO A 306 12.47 2.12 11.22
CA PRO A 306 12.87 3.26 10.40
C PRO A 306 11.68 3.82 9.61
N GLY A 307 11.69 5.13 9.32
CA GLY A 307 10.64 5.77 8.52
C GLY A 307 10.64 5.38 7.03
N PRO A 308 11.78 5.39 6.32
CA PRO A 308 11.80 5.12 4.87
C PRO A 308 11.25 3.73 4.52
N PRO A 309 10.27 3.59 3.60
CA PRO A 309 9.68 2.29 3.24
C PRO A 309 10.69 1.26 2.74
N ARG A 310 11.74 1.69 2.03
CA ARG A 310 12.82 0.83 1.54
C ARG A 310 13.64 0.19 2.68
N GLU A 311 13.60 0.77 3.87
CA GLU A 311 14.25 0.23 5.07
C GLU A 311 13.25 -0.51 5.96
N LEU A 312 12.06 0.08 6.16
CA LEU A 312 11.03 -0.48 7.03
C LEU A 312 10.52 -1.83 6.54
N GLN A 313 10.17 -1.94 5.24
CA GLN A 313 9.49 -3.14 4.76
C GLN A 313 10.37 -4.39 4.83
N PRO A 314 11.65 -4.37 4.38
CA PRO A 314 12.54 -5.52 4.55
C PRO A 314 12.77 -5.84 6.04
N MET A 315 13.01 -4.84 6.89
CA MET A 315 13.22 -5.06 8.32
C MET A 315 12.01 -5.72 8.99
N VAL A 316 10.80 -5.32 8.61
CA VAL A 316 9.59 -5.95 9.14
C VAL A 316 9.53 -7.42 8.73
N GLN A 317 9.79 -7.73 7.47
CA GLN A 317 9.71 -9.10 6.94
C GLN A 317 10.82 -10.00 7.50
N GLU A 318 12.06 -9.51 7.50
CA GLU A 318 13.26 -10.31 7.78
C GLU A 318 13.59 -10.39 9.27
N GLU A 319 13.22 -9.38 10.07
CA GLU A 319 13.66 -9.26 11.45
C GLU A 319 12.48 -9.17 12.44
N LEU A 320 11.52 -8.27 12.21
CA LEU A 320 10.38 -8.08 13.13
C LEU A 320 9.49 -9.31 13.21
N ILE A 321 9.08 -9.88 12.07
CA ILE A 321 8.20 -11.06 12.05
C ILE A 321 8.83 -12.24 12.80
N PRO A 322 10.09 -12.64 12.53
CA PRO A 322 10.75 -13.68 13.33
C PRO A 322 10.85 -13.35 14.82
N TYR A 323 11.10 -12.09 15.17
CA TYR A 323 11.12 -11.64 16.56
C TYR A 323 9.75 -11.82 17.24
N LEU A 324 8.68 -11.34 16.61
CA LEU A 324 7.31 -11.46 17.13
C LEU A 324 6.89 -12.92 17.30
N SER A 325 7.28 -13.78 16.35
CA SER A 325 7.00 -15.22 16.43
C SER A 325 7.66 -15.87 17.64
N ARG A 326 8.94 -15.60 17.88
CA ARG A 326 9.63 -16.09 19.08
C ARG A 326 9.06 -15.51 20.38
N ARG A 327 8.69 -14.23 20.38
CA ARG A 327 8.33 -13.49 21.60
C ARG A 327 6.90 -13.72 22.06
N PHE A 328 5.96 -13.82 21.12
CA PHE A 328 4.53 -13.90 21.41
C PHE A 328 3.88 -15.17 20.88
N GLY A 329 4.66 -16.10 20.29
CA GLY A 329 4.11 -17.28 19.63
C GLY A 329 3.22 -16.91 18.44
N THR A 330 3.49 -15.77 17.77
CA THR A 330 2.73 -15.40 16.57
C THR A 330 2.90 -16.50 15.53
N ARG A 331 1.78 -16.82 14.88
CA ARG A 331 1.68 -17.98 14.02
C ARG A 331 2.30 -17.66 12.65
N PRO A 332 2.72 -18.66 11.87
CA PRO A 332 2.90 -18.49 10.44
C PRO A 332 1.63 -17.84 9.85
N PRO A 333 1.72 -17.16 8.70
CA PRO A 333 0.52 -16.77 7.97
C PRO A 333 -0.34 -18.02 7.82
N GLY A 334 -1.53 -18.01 8.41
CA GLY A 334 -2.40 -19.18 8.35
C GLY A 334 -2.84 -19.49 6.92
N ALA A 335 -3.57 -20.57 6.72
CA ALA A 335 -4.13 -20.85 5.41
C ALA A 335 -5.08 -19.70 5.02
N ALA A 336 -4.94 -19.19 3.81
CA ALA A 336 -5.78 -18.13 3.29
C ALA A 336 -6.18 -18.38 1.84
N ILE A 337 -7.37 -17.91 1.50
CA ILE A 337 -7.84 -17.79 0.12
C ILE A 337 -8.33 -16.37 -0.09
N THR A 338 -8.06 -15.82 -1.28
CA THR A 338 -8.57 -14.50 -1.67
C THR A 338 -9.44 -14.68 -2.90
N LEU A 339 -10.68 -14.22 -2.82
CA LEU A 339 -11.60 -14.15 -3.95
C LEU A 339 -11.71 -12.70 -4.38
N ARG A 340 -11.49 -12.45 -5.67
CA ARG A 340 -11.52 -11.12 -6.25
C ARG A 340 -12.77 -10.94 -7.08
N PHE A 341 -13.58 -9.97 -6.67
CA PHE A 341 -14.88 -9.67 -7.25
C PHE A 341 -14.85 -8.38 -8.04
N VAL A 342 -15.70 -8.33 -9.08
CA VAL A 342 -15.94 -7.13 -9.88
C VAL A 342 -17.43 -6.92 -10.09
N GLY A 343 -17.85 -5.64 -10.10
CA GLY A 343 -19.24 -5.26 -10.32
C GLY A 343 -20.15 -5.42 -9.10
N LEU A 344 -19.60 -5.79 -7.95
CA LEU A 344 -20.30 -5.85 -6.66
C LEU A 344 -19.66 -4.88 -5.67
N GLY A 345 -20.51 -4.20 -4.88
CA GLY A 345 -20.06 -3.45 -3.71
C GLY A 345 -19.83 -4.37 -2.52
N GLN A 346 -18.96 -3.97 -1.59
CA GLN A 346 -18.66 -4.76 -0.39
C GLN A 346 -19.92 -5.12 0.41
N SER A 347 -20.86 -4.18 0.60
CA SER A 347 -22.11 -4.41 1.32
C SER A 347 -22.95 -5.55 0.72
N GLN A 348 -22.98 -5.68 -0.61
CA GLN A 348 -23.71 -6.76 -1.30
C GLN A 348 -23.04 -8.11 -1.09
N ILE A 349 -21.70 -8.14 -1.11
CA ILE A 349 -20.92 -9.36 -0.82
C ILE A 349 -21.18 -9.78 0.63
N ASP A 350 -21.04 -8.86 1.59
CA ASP A 350 -21.26 -9.13 3.02
C ASP A 350 -22.69 -9.65 3.29
N GLN A 351 -23.69 -9.05 2.64
CA GLN A 351 -25.07 -9.50 2.73
C GLN A 351 -25.23 -10.93 2.18
N THR A 352 -24.69 -11.20 0.99
CA THR A 352 -24.76 -12.54 0.37
C THR A 352 -24.07 -13.59 1.23
N LEU A 353 -22.90 -13.28 1.78
CA LEU A 353 -22.18 -14.16 2.70
C LEU A 353 -23.01 -14.44 3.96
N LYS A 354 -23.61 -13.40 4.56
CA LYS A 354 -24.45 -13.56 5.75
C LYS A 354 -25.69 -14.43 5.49
N GLU A 355 -26.34 -14.29 4.33
CA GLU A 355 -27.58 -14.98 4.00
C GLU A 355 -27.36 -16.41 3.50
N HIS A 356 -26.28 -16.67 2.78
CA HIS A 356 -26.09 -17.93 2.05
C HIS A 356 -24.83 -18.72 2.44
N VAL A 357 -23.84 -18.08 3.08
CA VAL A 357 -22.54 -18.68 3.38
C VAL A 357 -22.14 -18.37 4.85
N PRO A 358 -22.81 -19.00 5.84
CA PRO A 358 -22.50 -18.75 7.25
C PRO A 358 -21.03 -19.08 7.52
N LEU A 359 -20.29 -18.07 7.98
CA LEU A 359 -18.86 -18.18 8.23
C LEU A 359 -18.60 -18.84 9.59
N PRO A 360 -17.74 -19.88 9.64
CA PRO A 360 -17.28 -20.43 10.91
C PRO A 360 -16.60 -19.35 11.77
N PRO A 361 -16.79 -19.35 13.10
CA PRO A 361 -16.28 -18.30 14.00
C PRO A 361 -14.76 -18.17 13.99
N GLU A 362 -14.05 -19.23 13.63
CA GLU A 362 -12.59 -19.24 13.49
C GLU A 362 -12.07 -18.59 12.20
N VAL A 363 -12.93 -18.35 11.20
CA VAL A 363 -12.54 -17.72 9.94
C VAL A 363 -12.45 -16.20 10.12
N ILE A 364 -11.25 -15.67 9.89
CA ILE A 364 -10.99 -14.24 9.88
C ILE A 364 -11.21 -13.73 8.47
N THR A 365 -12.05 -12.70 8.31
CA THR A 365 -12.30 -12.05 7.04
C THR A 365 -11.64 -10.69 6.95
N SER A 366 -11.11 -10.36 5.77
CA SER A 366 -10.70 -9.00 5.44
C SER A 366 -11.08 -8.67 4.00
N SER A 367 -11.55 -7.45 3.76
CA SER A 367 -11.91 -6.97 2.44
C SER A 367 -11.15 -5.70 2.07
N GLN A 368 -10.88 -5.53 0.78
CA GLN A 368 -10.33 -4.30 0.21
C GLN A 368 -11.19 -3.91 -0.99
N PHE A 369 -11.63 -2.65 -1.04
CA PHE A 369 -12.44 -2.13 -2.13
C PHE A 369 -11.70 -1.02 -2.86
N GLU A 370 -11.50 -1.19 -4.16
CA GLU A 370 -10.88 -0.19 -5.01
C GLU A 370 -11.46 -0.25 -6.43
N GLY A 371 -11.88 0.90 -6.97
CA GLY A 371 -12.26 1.00 -8.39
C GLY A 371 -13.35 0.02 -8.84
N ASN A 372 -14.36 -0.28 -8.00
CA ASN A 372 -15.40 -1.31 -8.21
C ASN A 372 -14.90 -2.76 -8.23
N ARG A 373 -13.73 -3.01 -7.64
CA ARG A 373 -13.17 -4.33 -7.38
C ARG A 373 -13.17 -4.56 -5.87
N VAL A 374 -13.49 -5.77 -5.44
CA VAL A 374 -13.40 -6.18 -4.04
C VAL A 374 -12.48 -7.38 -3.94
N ASP A 375 -11.41 -7.27 -3.17
CA ASP A 375 -10.60 -8.42 -2.79
C ASP A 375 -11.05 -8.88 -1.41
N PHE A 376 -11.61 -10.06 -1.31
CA PHE A 376 -12.11 -10.63 -0.05
C PHE A 376 -11.25 -11.84 0.33
N THR A 377 -10.61 -11.75 1.48
CA THR A 377 -9.72 -12.80 1.99
C THR A 377 -10.33 -13.48 3.19
N PHE A 378 -10.33 -14.81 3.15
CA PHE A 378 -10.71 -15.68 4.26
C PHE A 378 -9.45 -16.35 4.78
N THR A 379 -9.17 -16.20 6.06
CA THR A 379 -7.98 -16.72 6.72
C THR A 379 -8.38 -17.60 7.87
N LEU A 380 -7.82 -18.80 7.92
CA LEU A 380 -7.82 -19.62 9.12
C LEU A 380 -6.48 -19.47 9.83
N PRO A 381 -6.43 -19.48 11.16
CA PRO A 381 -5.25 -19.08 11.93
C PRO A 381 -4.13 -20.13 11.92
N ARG A 382 -4.34 -21.26 11.25
CA ARG A 382 -3.40 -22.37 11.11
C ARG A 382 -3.32 -22.73 9.63
N ASP A 383 -2.26 -23.43 9.27
CA ASP A 383 -2.01 -23.87 7.90
C ASP A 383 -1.99 -25.41 7.80
N THR A 384 -3.05 -26.06 8.29
CA THR A 384 -3.16 -27.53 8.23
C THR A 384 -3.93 -27.97 6.98
N PRO A 385 -3.79 -29.25 6.55
CA PRO A 385 -4.63 -29.81 5.49
C PRO A 385 -6.13 -29.66 5.76
N ALA A 386 -6.56 -29.73 7.02
CA ALA A 386 -7.96 -29.52 7.42
C ALA A 386 -8.40 -28.07 7.21
N ASP A 387 -7.58 -27.09 7.61
CA ASP A 387 -7.90 -25.68 7.40
C ASP A 387 -7.97 -25.36 5.89
N ARG A 388 -7.04 -25.90 5.09
CA ARG A 388 -7.06 -25.74 3.63
C ARG A 388 -8.31 -26.35 3.02
N ALA A 389 -8.72 -27.55 3.45
CA ALA A 389 -9.96 -28.19 2.99
C ALA A 389 -11.20 -27.36 3.34
N GLN A 390 -11.27 -26.84 4.57
CA GLN A 390 -12.35 -25.96 5.02
C GLN A 390 -12.44 -24.67 4.19
N LEU A 391 -11.30 -24.05 3.86
CA LEU A 391 -11.28 -22.88 2.98
C LEU A 391 -11.72 -23.23 1.56
N GLN A 392 -11.35 -24.39 1.01
CA GLN A 392 -11.82 -24.82 -0.31
C GLN A 392 -13.34 -25.09 -0.33
N GLU A 393 -13.88 -25.67 0.75
CA GLU A 393 -15.33 -25.83 0.89
C GLU A 393 -16.04 -24.47 0.95
N LEU A 394 -15.50 -23.54 1.74
CA LEU A 394 -16.00 -22.17 1.84
C LEU A 394 -15.96 -21.47 0.48
N LYS A 395 -14.84 -21.54 -0.23
CA LYS A 395 -14.69 -21.03 -1.59
C LYS A 395 -15.78 -21.56 -2.51
N THR A 396 -16.00 -22.87 -2.51
CA THR A 396 -17.02 -23.50 -3.36
C THR A 396 -18.42 -22.96 -3.06
N LYS A 397 -18.75 -22.75 -1.78
CA LYS A 397 -20.03 -22.12 -1.37
C LYS A 397 -20.11 -20.67 -1.86
N VAL A 398 -19.05 -19.89 -1.70
CA VAL A 398 -19.03 -18.49 -2.15
C VAL A 398 -19.18 -18.39 -3.67
N LEU A 399 -18.43 -19.20 -4.43
CA LEU A 399 -18.49 -19.22 -5.90
C LEU A 399 -19.86 -19.65 -6.43
N ARG A 400 -20.62 -20.47 -5.71
CA ARG A 400 -22.00 -20.82 -6.09
C ARG A 400 -22.92 -19.60 -6.17
N HIS A 401 -22.72 -18.61 -5.29
CA HIS A 401 -23.58 -17.42 -5.20
C HIS A 401 -22.98 -16.19 -5.89
N LEU A 402 -21.64 -16.09 -5.92
CA LEU A 402 -20.91 -14.90 -6.37
C LEU A 402 -19.93 -15.20 -7.53
N GLY A 403 -19.97 -16.40 -8.11
CA GLY A 403 -19.01 -16.85 -9.13
C GLY A 403 -19.02 -16.04 -10.41
N ASP A 404 -20.18 -15.53 -10.84
CA ASP A 404 -20.31 -14.69 -12.03
C ASP A 404 -19.55 -13.36 -11.89
N ASN A 405 -19.46 -12.85 -10.66
CA ASN A 405 -18.74 -11.63 -10.32
C ASN A 405 -17.30 -11.89 -9.89
N THR A 406 -16.90 -13.16 -9.72
CA THR A 406 -15.53 -13.51 -9.37
C THR A 406 -14.68 -13.54 -10.65
N TYR A 407 -13.55 -12.84 -10.66
CA TYR A 407 -12.61 -12.83 -11.77
C TYR A 407 -11.28 -13.53 -11.46
N ALA A 408 -10.95 -13.69 -10.18
CA ALA A 408 -9.78 -14.44 -9.73
C ALA A 408 -10.03 -15.07 -8.36
N GLU A 409 -9.34 -16.18 -8.12
CA GLU A 409 -9.44 -16.99 -6.90
C GLU A 409 -8.12 -17.01 -6.12
N ASP A 410 -7.25 -16.05 -6.43
CA ASP A 410 -5.97 -15.81 -5.80
C ASP A 410 -5.79 -14.30 -5.56
N GLY A 411 -4.84 -13.92 -4.69
CA GLY A 411 -4.59 -12.52 -4.32
C GLY A 411 -3.69 -11.74 -5.28
N THR A 412 -3.32 -12.30 -6.44
CA THR A 412 -2.27 -11.76 -7.33
C THR A 412 -2.74 -11.47 -8.75
N THR A 413 -3.68 -12.25 -9.28
CA THR A 413 -4.20 -12.14 -10.64
C THR A 413 -5.11 -10.92 -10.75
N SER A 414 -4.73 -9.96 -11.59
CA SER A 414 -5.53 -8.76 -11.87
C SER A 414 -6.69 -9.06 -12.84
N LEU A 415 -7.64 -8.13 -12.98
CA LEU A 415 -8.72 -8.24 -13.95
C LEU A 415 -8.19 -8.18 -15.40
N GLU A 416 -7.14 -7.38 -15.59
CA GLU A 416 -6.38 -7.25 -16.82
C GLU A 416 -5.72 -8.59 -17.19
N ASP A 417 -5.03 -9.23 -16.23
CA ASP A 417 -4.45 -10.56 -16.43
C ASP A 417 -5.53 -11.59 -16.80
N CYS A 418 -6.71 -11.52 -16.18
CA CYS A 418 -7.84 -12.39 -16.48
C CYS A 418 -8.30 -12.25 -17.95
N VAL A 419 -8.48 -11.01 -18.44
CA VAL A 419 -8.88 -10.75 -19.83
C VAL A 419 -7.82 -11.23 -20.81
N VAL A 420 -6.55 -10.91 -20.54
CA VAL A 420 -5.41 -11.32 -21.39
C VAL A 420 -5.31 -12.84 -21.47
N LYS A 421 -5.44 -13.55 -20.33
CA LYS A 421 -5.43 -15.02 -20.29
C LYS A 421 -6.59 -15.62 -21.08
N LEU A 422 -7.79 -15.04 -20.98
CA LEU A 422 -8.95 -15.50 -21.75
C LEU A 422 -8.75 -15.32 -23.26
N LEU A 423 -8.13 -14.23 -23.71
CA LEU A 423 -7.78 -14.03 -25.12
C LEU A 423 -6.72 -15.04 -25.57
N ALA A 424 -5.64 -15.19 -24.79
CA ALA A 424 -4.55 -16.12 -25.09
C ALA A 424 -5.02 -17.59 -25.18
N ALA A 425 -5.89 -18.03 -24.25
CA ALA A 425 -6.48 -19.36 -24.26
C ALA A 425 -7.29 -19.66 -25.52
N ARG A 426 -7.74 -18.62 -26.23
CA ARG A 426 -8.53 -18.71 -27.47
C ARG A 426 -7.68 -18.48 -28.72
N GLY A 427 -6.41 -18.11 -28.57
CA GLY A 427 -5.57 -17.67 -29.69
C GLY A 427 -6.12 -16.42 -30.40
N GLU A 428 -6.91 -15.61 -29.70
CA GLU A 428 -7.56 -14.41 -30.23
C GLU A 428 -6.83 -13.16 -29.71
N THR A 429 -6.87 -12.07 -30.49
CA THR A 429 -6.28 -10.78 -30.12
C THR A 429 -7.35 -9.70 -29.98
N LEU A 430 -6.95 -8.57 -29.39
CA LEU A 430 -7.79 -7.40 -29.13
C LEU A 430 -7.19 -6.14 -29.77
N ALA A 431 -8.03 -5.33 -30.42
CA ALA A 431 -7.70 -3.99 -30.87
C ALA A 431 -8.47 -2.92 -30.09
N LEU A 432 -7.90 -1.74 -29.91
CA LEU A 432 -8.51 -0.65 -29.13
C LEU A 432 -8.64 0.64 -29.94
N ALA A 433 -9.73 1.37 -29.69
CA ALA A 433 -9.93 2.75 -30.11
C ALA A 433 -10.43 3.59 -28.93
N GLU A 434 -9.58 4.46 -28.38
CA GLU A 434 -9.84 5.18 -27.14
C GLU A 434 -9.95 6.69 -27.35
N ILE A 435 -11.07 7.27 -26.94
CA ILE A 435 -11.26 8.72 -26.82
C ILE A 435 -11.42 9.09 -25.35
N GLY A 436 -12.57 8.79 -24.75
CA GLY A 436 -12.93 9.23 -23.40
C GLY A 436 -12.09 8.63 -22.27
N SER A 437 -11.40 7.51 -22.50
CA SER A 437 -10.47 6.90 -21.52
C SER A 437 -9.06 7.49 -21.58
N GLY A 438 -8.69 8.19 -22.65
CA GLY A 438 -7.36 8.78 -22.81
C GLY A 438 -6.21 7.77 -22.82
N GLY A 439 -6.43 6.56 -23.33
CA GLY A 439 -5.40 5.50 -23.39
C GLY A 439 -5.28 4.66 -22.11
N ALA A 440 -6.14 4.88 -21.11
CA ALA A 440 -6.10 4.16 -19.85
C ALA A 440 -6.37 2.65 -20.01
N LEU A 441 -7.17 2.22 -21.00
CA LEU A 441 -7.42 0.80 -21.24
C LEU A 441 -6.19 0.12 -21.85
N ALA A 442 -5.57 0.75 -22.85
CA ALA A 442 -4.32 0.27 -23.45
C ALA A 442 -3.20 0.19 -22.42
N ALA A 443 -3.05 1.22 -21.57
CA ALA A 443 -2.05 1.22 -20.50
C ALA A 443 -2.30 0.09 -19.48
N ALA A 444 -3.55 -0.12 -19.06
CA ALA A 444 -3.90 -1.19 -18.13
C ALA A 444 -3.60 -2.58 -18.70
N LEU A 445 -4.03 -2.85 -19.93
CA LEU A 445 -3.82 -4.15 -20.58
C LEU A 445 -2.35 -4.42 -20.90
N THR A 446 -1.58 -3.41 -21.30
CA THR A 446 -0.13 -3.55 -21.55
C THR A 446 0.65 -3.81 -20.27
N GLY A 447 0.15 -3.33 -19.12
CA GLY A 447 0.74 -3.58 -17.80
C GLY A 447 0.50 -4.97 -17.22
N ALA A 448 -0.34 -5.80 -17.85
CA ALA A 448 -0.63 -7.16 -17.39
C ALA A 448 0.59 -8.08 -17.57
N ARG A 449 0.75 -9.08 -16.68
CA ARG A 449 1.95 -9.95 -16.62
C ARG A 449 2.17 -10.79 -17.87
N GLU A 450 1.09 -11.15 -18.56
CA GLU A 450 1.08 -12.00 -19.75
C GLU A 450 0.58 -11.24 -21.00
N ALA A 451 0.69 -9.91 -21.01
CA ALA A 451 0.11 -9.06 -22.07
C ALA A 451 0.65 -9.32 -23.49
N GLN A 452 1.79 -10.02 -23.63
CA GLN A 452 2.46 -10.20 -24.91
C GLN A 452 1.56 -10.92 -25.92
N GLY A 453 1.26 -10.23 -27.03
CA GLY A 453 0.46 -10.76 -28.13
C GLY A 453 -1.05 -10.65 -27.95
N ALA A 454 -1.57 -10.29 -26.78
CA ALA A 454 -3.01 -10.13 -26.57
C ALA A 454 -3.56 -8.84 -27.18
N LEU A 455 -2.78 -7.75 -27.16
CA LEU A 455 -3.14 -6.47 -27.77
C LEU A 455 -2.50 -6.35 -29.16
N ALA A 456 -3.32 -6.42 -30.21
CA ALA A 456 -2.87 -6.33 -31.61
C ALA A 456 -2.62 -4.88 -32.05
N GLY A 457 -3.33 -3.92 -31.47
CA GLY A 457 -3.20 -2.51 -31.79
C GLY A 457 -4.05 -1.63 -30.87
N ALA A 458 -3.65 -0.38 -30.71
CA ALA A 458 -4.41 0.60 -29.93
C ALA A 458 -4.26 1.99 -30.54
N HIS A 459 -5.40 2.61 -30.84
CA HIS A 459 -5.49 4.00 -31.29
C HIS A 459 -6.04 4.86 -30.16
N VAL A 460 -5.36 5.96 -29.84
CA VAL A 460 -5.81 6.92 -28.82
C VAL A 460 -5.93 8.29 -29.47
N ALA A 461 -7.10 8.91 -29.35
CA ALA A 461 -7.37 10.21 -29.96
C ALA A 461 -8.10 11.14 -28.97
N PRO A 462 -7.83 12.46 -29.00
CA PRO A 462 -8.53 13.40 -28.13
C PRO A 462 -9.97 13.68 -28.57
N THR A 463 -10.30 13.45 -29.85
CA THR A 463 -11.64 13.72 -30.40
C THR A 463 -12.08 12.63 -31.38
N PRO A 464 -13.40 12.50 -31.63
CA PRO A 464 -13.93 11.58 -32.65
C PRO A 464 -13.39 11.85 -34.05
N GLU A 465 -13.20 13.11 -34.44
CA GLU A 465 -12.67 13.49 -35.75
C GLU A 465 -11.24 12.99 -35.92
N ARG A 466 -10.40 13.17 -34.89
CA ARG A 466 -9.04 12.66 -34.92
C ARG A 466 -9.01 11.13 -34.94
N MET A 467 -9.93 10.47 -34.23
CA MET A 467 -10.08 9.01 -34.29
C MET A 467 -10.48 8.54 -35.70
N ARG A 468 -11.41 9.23 -36.39
CA ARG A 468 -11.75 8.92 -37.78
C ARG A 468 -10.53 8.98 -38.69
N HIS A 469 -9.72 10.03 -38.55
CA HIS A 469 -8.49 10.17 -39.33
C HIS A 469 -7.47 9.05 -39.04
N LEU A 470 -7.26 8.69 -37.76
CA LEU A 470 -6.34 7.60 -37.41
C LEU A 470 -6.78 6.24 -37.98
N LEU A 471 -8.09 5.99 -37.97
CA LEU A 471 -8.69 4.75 -38.48
C LEU A 471 -9.08 4.81 -39.97
N SER A 472 -8.66 5.85 -40.69
CA SER A 472 -8.96 6.05 -42.12
C SER A 472 -10.46 5.97 -42.47
N LEU A 473 -11.34 6.43 -41.58
CA LEU A 473 -12.78 6.48 -41.79
C LEU A 473 -13.19 7.77 -42.56
N PRO A 474 -14.12 7.69 -43.52
CA PRO A 474 -14.54 8.85 -44.33
C PRO A 474 -15.20 9.93 -43.47
N GLU A 475 -15.12 11.23 -43.79
CA GLU A 475 -15.67 12.26 -42.87
C GLU A 475 -17.21 12.22 -42.69
N GLN A 476 -17.96 11.61 -43.60
CA GLN A 476 -19.39 11.26 -43.45
C GLN A 476 -19.77 10.05 -44.32
N PRO A 477 -20.78 9.23 -43.95
CA PRO A 477 -21.31 8.23 -44.87
C PRO A 477 -21.95 8.93 -46.08
N PRO A 478 -21.57 8.59 -47.32
CA PRO A 478 -22.20 9.13 -48.50
C PRO A 478 -23.62 8.55 -48.60
N ASN A 479 -24.62 9.42 -48.55
CA ASN A 479 -26.06 9.14 -48.67
C ASN A 479 -26.73 8.63 -47.38
N GLY A 480 -27.80 9.35 -46.99
CA GLY A 480 -28.55 9.19 -45.75
C GLY A 480 -29.43 7.93 -45.63
N ASP A 481 -28.93 6.78 -46.08
CA ASP A 481 -29.66 5.49 -46.03
C ASP A 481 -28.99 4.41 -45.16
N THR A 482 -27.85 4.67 -44.51
CA THR A 482 -27.41 3.79 -43.41
C THR A 482 -28.18 4.13 -42.14
N ALA A 483 -29.25 3.37 -41.89
CA ALA A 483 -29.83 3.20 -40.57
C ALA A 483 -28.72 3.08 -39.52
N SER A 484 -28.76 4.01 -38.55
CA SER A 484 -27.62 4.62 -37.86
C SER A 484 -26.78 3.68 -36.98
N ILE A 485 -25.75 3.04 -37.53
CA ILE A 485 -24.73 2.37 -36.71
C ILE A 485 -23.99 3.45 -35.90
N PRO A 486 -23.99 3.38 -34.54
CA PRO A 486 -23.31 4.37 -33.71
C PRO A 486 -21.84 4.54 -34.09
N LEU A 487 -21.36 5.78 -34.03
CA LEU A 487 -19.98 6.12 -34.41
C LEU A 487 -18.94 5.27 -33.65
N THR A 488 -19.18 5.01 -32.38
CA THR A 488 -18.31 4.16 -31.55
C THR A 488 -18.24 2.72 -32.08
N GLN A 489 -19.32 2.19 -32.65
CA GLN A 489 -19.30 0.88 -33.29
C GLN A 489 -18.48 0.89 -34.59
N GLN A 490 -18.52 1.99 -35.36
CA GLN A 490 -17.66 2.15 -36.54
C GLN A 490 -16.18 2.14 -36.14
N PHE A 491 -15.82 2.82 -35.05
CA PHE A 491 -14.45 2.79 -34.51
C PHE A 491 -14.02 1.38 -34.10
N ALA A 492 -14.88 0.62 -33.43
CA ALA A 492 -14.56 -0.77 -33.06
C ALA A 492 -14.33 -1.67 -34.29
N ARG A 493 -15.11 -1.48 -35.38
CA ARG A 493 -14.90 -2.22 -36.64
C ARG A 493 -13.58 -1.87 -37.29
N ALA A 494 -13.33 -0.59 -37.50
CA ALA A 494 -12.12 -0.13 -38.18
C ALA A 494 -10.85 -0.48 -37.40
N ALA A 495 -10.86 -0.39 -36.06
CA ALA A 495 -9.72 -0.78 -35.24
C ALA A 495 -9.42 -2.29 -35.34
N ALA A 496 -10.45 -3.14 -35.38
CA ALA A 496 -10.24 -4.58 -35.59
C ALA A 496 -9.69 -4.91 -36.98
N GLU A 497 -10.19 -4.24 -38.01
CA GLU A 497 -9.76 -4.45 -39.40
C GLU A 497 -8.31 -3.98 -39.62
N GLU A 498 -7.96 -2.80 -39.12
CA GLU A 498 -6.61 -2.24 -39.22
C GLU A 498 -5.58 -3.11 -38.49
N ALA A 499 -5.89 -3.57 -37.28
CA ALA A 499 -5.00 -4.40 -36.49
C ALA A 499 -5.08 -5.91 -36.79
N ALA A 500 -5.89 -6.32 -37.79
CA ALA A 500 -6.19 -7.72 -38.10
C ALA A 500 -6.59 -8.56 -36.87
N SER A 501 -7.41 -7.98 -36.00
CA SER A 501 -7.78 -8.50 -34.68
C SER A 501 -9.20 -9.09 -34.67
N GLN A 502 -9.41 -10.18 -33.93
CA GLN A 502 -10.74 -10.79 -33.82
C GLN A 502 -11.66 -9.95 -32.92
N TRP A 503 -11.13 -9.40 -31.83
CA TRP A 503 -11.87 -8.52 -30.94
C TRP A 503 -11.49 -7.06 -31.14
N ALA A 504 -12.42 -6.15 -30.84
CA ALA A 504 -12.07 -4.76 -30.59
C ALA A 504 -12.96 -4.12 -29.53
N VAL A 505 -12.39 -3.13 -28.82
CA VAL A 505 -13.14 -2.25 -27.92
C VAL A 505 -12.92 -0.81 -28.34
N ALA A 506 -14.02 -0.08 -28.53
CA ALA A 506 -13.99 1.36 -28.74
C ALA A 506 -14.64 2.10 -27.58
N ILE A 507 -13.96 3.11 -27.05
CA ILE A 507 -14.45 3.99 -25.98
C ILE A 507 -14.66 5.38 -26.60
N GLY A 508 -15.92 5.78 -26.71
CA GLY A 508 -16.33 7.05 -27.29
C GLY A 508 -15.99 8.26 -26.41
N GLU A 509 -16.38 9.43 -26.89
CA GLU A 509 -16.19 10.69 -26.18
C GLU A 509 -17.05 10.78 -24.90
N ILE A 510 -16.60 11.59 -23.95
CA ILE A 510 -17.34 11.90 -22.74
C ILE A 510 -18.41 12.95 -23.08
N ARG A 511 -19.67 12.64 -22.76
CA ARG A 511 -20.83 13.51 -22.98
C ARG A 511 -21.53 13.82 -21.66
N PRO A 512 -22.08 15.03 -21.47
CA PRO A 512 -22.94 15.34 -20.34
C PRO A 512 -24.17 14.42 -20.30
N ALA A 513 -24.59 14.01 -19.10
CA ALA A 513 -25.78 13.20 -18.87
C ALA A 513 -26.51 13.61 -17.58
N SER A 514 -27.79 13.21 -17.44
CA SER A 514 -28.54 13.45 -16.20
C SER A 514 -27.85 12.73 -15.03
N GLY A 515 -27.23 13.49 -14.13
CA GLY A 515 -26.47 12.97 -12.99
C GLY A 515 -24.96 12.82 -13.20
N GLY A 516 -24.37 13.44 -14.23
CA GLY A 516 -22.91 13.50 -14.40
C GLY A 516 -22.49 13.48 -15.87
N SER A 517 -21.55 12.60 -16.21
CA SER A 517 -21.13 12.37 -17.59
C SER A 517 -21.28 10.89 -17.95
N SER A 518 -21.43 10.63 -19.24
CA SER A 518 -21.53 9.28 -19.80
C SER A 518 -20.73 9.19 -21.09
N LEU A 519 -20.36 7.99 -21.50
CA LEU A 519 -19.76 7.73 -22.80
C LEU A 519 -20.33 6.44 -23.37
N GLU A 520 -20.22 6.26 -24.68
CA GLU A 520 -20.55 4.99 -25.32
C GLU A 520 -19.30 4.10 -25.37
N VAL A 521 -19.47 2.80 -25.09
CA VAL A 521 -18.45 1.79 -25.31
C VAL A 521 -19.01 0.76 -26.28
N ALA A 522 -18.21 0.36 -27.28
CA ALA A 522 -18.56 -0.68 -28.23
C ALA A 522 -17.58 -1.85 -28.16
N TRP A 523 -18.11 -3.07 -28.25
CA TRP A 523 -17.33 -4.32 -28.31
C TRP A 523 -17.64 -5.04 -29.62
N ARG A 524 -16.61 -5.30 -30.42
CA ARG A 524 -16.69 -6.16 -31.60
C ARG A 524 -16.23 -7.57 -31.24
N ARG A 525 -17.01 -8.56 -31.67
CA ARG A 525 -16.74 -10.00 -31.50
C ARG A 525 -16.07 -10.60 -32.75
N PRO A 526 -15.49 -11.82 -32.67
CA PRO A 526 -14.87 -12.51 -33.81
C PRO A 526 -15.81 -12.74 -35.00
N ASP A 527 -17.11 -12.92 -34.73
CA ASP A 527 -18.15 -13.08 -35.76
C ASP A 527 -18.56 -11.77 -36.46
N GLY A 528 -17.90 -10.65 -36.13
CA GLY A 528 -18.17 -9.34 -36.72
C GLY A 528 -19.39 -8.62 -36.14
N ARG A 529 -20.11 -9.20 -35.18
CA ARG A 529 -21.16 -8.50 -34.43
C ARG A 529 -20.53 -7.44 -33.54
N VAL A 530 -21.19 -6.29 -33.44
CA VAL A 530 -20.79 -5.19 -32.58
C VAL A 530 -21.95 -4.80 -31.70
N GLU A 531 -21.69 -4.74 -30.40
CA GLU A 531 -22.64 -4.29 -29.39
C GLU A 531 -22.09 -3.00 -28.79
N SER A 532 -22.94 -2.00 -28.54
CA SER A 532 -22.56 -0.81 -27.77
C SER A 532 -23.47 -0.57 -26.58
N ARG A 533 -22.92 0.09 -25.55
CA ARG A 533 -23.64 0.44 -24.33
C ARG A 533 -23.21 1.82 -23.85
N SER A 534 -24.16 2.61 -23.35
CA SER A 534 -23.85 3.84 -22.60
C SER A 534 -23.40 3.48 -21.18
N VAL A 535 -22.25 3.99 -20.78
CA VAL A 535 -21.63 3.81 -19.47
C VAL A 535 -21.55 5.16 -18.78
N ARG A 536 -22.04 5.25 -17.54
CA ARG A 536 -21.82 6.44 -16.70
C ARG A 536 -20.35 6.51 -16.34
N ALA A 537 -19.72 7.64 -16.61
CA ALA A 537 -18.29 7.79 -16.45
C ALA A 537 -17.99 9.17 -15.85
N GLN A 538 -17.52 9.19 -14.60
CA GLN A 538 -16.99 10.40 -13.98
C GLN A 538 -15.49 10.51 -14.28
N VAL A 539 -15.12 10.71 -15.54
CA VAL A 539 -13.71 10.62 -16.00
C VAL A 539 -12.86 11.84 -15.60
N SER A 540 -13.38 12.72 -14.75
CA SER A 540 -12.72 13.96 -14.32
C SER A 540 -11.43 13.73 -13.52
N ASP A 541 -11.27 12.55 -12.91
CA ASP A 541 -10.09 12.20 -12.12
C ASP A 541 -9.61 10.76 -12.37
N ALA A 542 -8.49 10.40 -11.74
CA ALA A 542 -7.90 9.07 -11.88
C ALA A 542 -8.80 7.94 -11.34
N SER A 543 -9.57 8.19 -10.28
CA SER A 543 -10.47 7.21 -9.68
C SER A 543 -11.64 6.88 -10.61
N GLY A 544 -12.20 7.90 -11.24
CA GLY A 544 -13.23 7.77 -12.25
C GLY A 544 -12.78 7.02 -13.50
N ARG A 545 -11.55 7.29 -13.98
CA ARG A 545 -10.92 6.49 -15.05
C ARG A 545 -10.76 5.03 -14.64
N ALA A 546 -10.24 4.77 -13.44
CA ALA A 546 -10.07 3.40 -12.96
C ALA A 546 -11.40 2.63 -12.92
N ARG A 547 -12.49 3.25 -12.44
CA ARG A 547 -13.83 2.65 -12.45
C ARG A 547 -14.34 2.36 -13.86
N LEU A 548 -14.14 3.28 -14.81
CA LEU A 548 -14.48 3.07 -16.21
C LEU A 548 -13.73 1.86 -16.77
N ILE A 549 -12.42 1.78 -16.56
CA ILE A 549 -11.60 0.67 -17.05
C ILE A 549 -12.04 -0.66 -16.44
N THR A 550 -12.31 -0.70 -15.13
CA THR A 550 -12.88 -1.89 -14.47
C THR A 550 -14.18 -2.35 -15.12
N GLU A 551 -15.12 -1.43 -15.37
CA GLU A 551 -16.41 -1.76 -15.99
C GLU A 551 -16.23 -2.29 -17.42
N VAL A 552 -15.37 -1.66 -18.23
CA VAL A 552 -15.11 -2.08 -19.61
C VAL A 552 -14.44 -3.46 -19.65
N LEU A 553 -13.47 -3.71 -18.77
CA LEU A 553 -12.79 -5.00 -18.67
C LEU A 553 -13.72 -6.11 -18.19
N ASP A 554 -14.59 -5.86 -17.20
CA ASP A 554 -15.55 -6.89 -16.76
C ASP A 554 -16.55 -7.24 -17.87
N GLN A 555 -17.05 -6.22 -18.58
CA GLN A 555 -17.93 -6.44 -19.72
C GLN A 555 -17.26 -7.21 -20.87
N LEU A 556 -15.96 -7.01 -21.10
CA LEU A 556 -15.18 -7.79 -22.05
C LEU A 556 -14.95 -9.22 -21.54
N ARG A 557 -14.54 -9.40 -20.28
CA ARG A 557 -14.34 -10.70 -19.62
C ARG A 557 -15.58 -11.57 -19.73
N ARG A 558 -16.77 -11.03 -19.43
CA ARG A 558 -18.04 -11.76 -19.53
C ARG A 558 -18.33 -12.23 -20.95
N ARG A 559 -18.04 -11.40 -21.96
CA ARG A 559 -18.22 -11.76 -23.38
C ARG A 559 -17.24 -12.84 -23.84
N LEU A 560 -15.99 -12.79 -23.37
CA LEU A 560 -15.00 -13.83 -23.64
C LEU A 560 -15.39 -15.19 -23.03
N ARG A 561 -16.02 -15.18 -21.84
CA ARG A 561 -16.53 -16.41 -21.19
C ARG A 561 -17.73 -17.02 -21.92
N GLN A 562 -18.65 -16.21 -22.44
CA GLN A 562 -19.83 -16.69 -23.17
C GLN A 562 -19.50 -17.43 -24.48
N GLY A 563 -18.27 -17.34 -24.99
CA GLY A 563 -17.81 -18.07 -26.16
C GLY A 563 -16.80 -19.18 -25.85
N ALA A 564 -16.44 -19.40 -24.58
CA ALA A 564 -15.49 -20.43 -24.19
C ALA A 564 -16.20 -21.79 -24.12
N PRO A 565 -15.64 -22.88 -24.70
CA PRO A 565 -16.06 -24.21 -24.30
C PRO A 565 -15.78 -24.34 -22.79
N ASP A 566 -16.75 -24.85 -22.03
CA ASP A 566 -16.62 -25.02 -20.59
C ASP A 566 -15.31 -25.75 -20.27
N ALA A 567 -14.38 -25.04 -19.62
CA ALA A 567 -13.19 -25.66 -19.06
C ALA A 567 -13.62 -26.39 -17.79
N SER A 568 -13.83 -27.69 -17.94
CA SER A 568 -14.08 -28.68 -16.89
C SER A 568 -12.96 -28.77 -15.87
#